data_AF-A0A947GU36-F1
#
_entry.id   AF-A0A947GU36-F1
#
_cell.length_a   1.000
_cell.length_b   1.000
_cell.length_c   1.000
_cell.angle_alpha   90.00
_cell.angle_beta   90.00
_cell.angle_gamma   90.00
#
_symmetry.space_group_name_H-M   'P 1'
#
loop_
_entity.id
_entity.type
_entity.pdbx_description
1 polymer ?
#
loop_
_entity_poly.entity_id
_entity_poly.type
_entity_poly.pdbx_seq_one_letter_code
_entity_poly.pdbx_strand_id
1 'polypeptide(L)'
;MNALNALTLKPLLPTLLLGSALLCAPPAWSATPAPASAPCPALLQHDVLRLQDEKPQSLCQYSGKVVLVVNTASFCGFTPQYKGLEALHARYKDRGLVVLGFPSNDFSQESGSNQEIADFCESTFGVKFPMFTKTSVRGKDASPLFRQLAASTGKA
;
A
#
# COMPACT_ATOMS: atom_id res chain seq x y z
N MET A 1 48.46 30.77 -33.76
CA MET A 1 49.13 29.63 -34.43
C MET A 1 48.00 28.80 -35.05
N ASN A 2 47.55 29.13 -36.28
CA ASN A 2 47.97 28.50 -37.55
C ASN A 2 48.06 26.96 -37.43
N ALA A 3 47.45 26.11 -38.27
CA ALA A 3 47.05 26.32 -39.66
C ALA A 3 46.27 25.08 -40.20
N LEU A 4 45.41 25.34 -41.20
CA LEU A 4 45.25 24.60 -42.48
C LEU A 4 44.63 23.17 -42.45
N ASN A 5 43.42 22.98 -42.97
CA ASN A 5 43.01 22.79 -44.40
C ASN A 5 43.13 21.34 -44.89
N ALA A 6 42.00 20.74 -45.28
CA ALA A 6 41.91 19.95 -46.52
C ALA A 6 40.43 19.70 -46.86
N LEU A 7 39.97 20.44 -47.86
CA LEU A 7 38.71 20.27 -48.58
C LEU A 7 38.90 19.16 -49.61
N THR A 8 38.04 18.13 -49.64
CA THR A 8 37.83 17.34 -50.87
C THR A 8 36.35 16.99 -51.01
N LEU A 9 35.73 17.67 -51.96
CA LEU A 9 34.37 17.51 -52.46
C LEU A 9 34.36 16.49 -53.62
N LYS A 10 33.34 15.61 -53.68
CA LYS A 10 32.60 15.08 -54.88
C LYS A 10 32.16 13.60 -54.74
N PRO A 11 31.20 13.07 -55.53
CA PRO A 11 29.78 13.47 -55.70
C PRO A 11 28.85 12.21 -55.83
N LEU A 12 27.61 12.42 -56.34
CA LEU A 12 26.72 11.46 -57.07
C LEU A 12 25.75 10.57 -56.27
N LEU A 13 24.53 11.10 -56.07
CA LEU A 13 23.23 10.67 -56.66
C LEU A 13 22.73 9.19 -56.55
N PRO A 14 21.41 8.95 -56.70
CA PRO A 14 20.60 8.15 -55.79
C PRO A 14 20.31 6.76 -56.32
N THR A 15 20.08 5.79 -55.44
CA THR A 15 19.44 4.53 -55.84
C THR A 15 18.20 4.31 -55.00
N LEU A 16 17.08 4.63 -55.63
CA LEU A 16 15.72 4.35 -55.19
C LEU A 16 15.52 2.82 -55.24
N LEU A 17 15.48 2.15 -54.08
CA LEU A 17 15.02 0.78 -53.97
C LEU A 17 13.60 0.80 -53.40
N LEU A 18 12.62 0.57 -54.27
CA LEU A 18 11.25 0.23 -53.89
C LEU A 18 11.27 -1.09 -53.12
N GLY A 19 11.33 -1.01 -51.80
CA GLY A 19 11.01 -2.13 -50.92
C GLY A 19 9.50 -2.13 -50.66
N SER A 20 8.77 -3.04 -51.29
CA SER A 20 7.38 -3.34 -50.95
C SER A 20 7.30 -3.85 -49.51
N ALA A 21 7.00 -2.96 -48.57
CA ALA A 21 6.67 -3.32 -47.20
C ALA A 21 5.29 -3.98 -47.19
N LEU A 22 5.25 -5.32 -47.14
CA LEU A 22 4.07 -6.04 -46.68
C LEU A 22 3.79 -5.61 -45.24
N LEU A 23 2.77 -4.76 -45.08
CA LEU A 23 2.17 -4.41 -43.80
C LEU A 23 1.50 -5.64 -43.21
N CYS A 24 2.26 -6.46 -42.50
CA CYS A 24 1.70 -7.47 -41.61
C CYS A 24 1.19 -6.73 -40.37
N ALA A 25 -0.08 -6.31 -40.38
CA ALA A 25 -0.73 -5.75 -39.20
C ALA A 25 -0.71 -6.81 -38.08
N PRO A 26 -0.15 -6.52 -36.89
CA PRO A 26 -0.22 -7.45 -35.77
C PRO A 26 -1.69 -7.64 -35.36
N PRO A 27 -2.08 -8.84 -34.91
CA PRO A 27 -3.42 -9.05 -34.40
C PRO A 27 -3.66 -8.08 -33.24
N ALA A 28 -4.71 -7.28 -33.35
CA ALA A 28 -5.20 -6.46 -32.26
C ALA A 28 -5.69 -7.40 -31.16
N TRP A 29 -4.81 -7.73 -30.21
CA TRP A 29 -5.25 -8.29 -28.94
C TRP A 29 -6.12 -7.22 -28.28
N SER A 30 -7.42 -7.43 -28.31
CA SER A 30 -8.36 -6.69 -27.48
C SER A 30 -7.90 -6.79 -26.04
N ALA A 31 -7.41 -5.68 -25.49
CA ALA A 31 -7.12 -5.58 -24.08
C ALA A 31 -8.42 -5.87 -23.32
N THR A 32 -8.44 -6.96 -22.56
CA THR A 32 -9.58 -7.27 -21.70
C THR A 32 -9.72 -6.09 -20.73
N PRO A 33 -10.90 -5.45 -20.62
CA PRO A 33 -11.09 -4.40 -19.64
C PRO A 33 -10.80 -4.97 -18.25
N ALA A 34 -9.94 -4.30 -17.49
CA ALA A 34 -9.73 -4.64 -16.09
C ALA A 34 -11.09 -4.61 -15.36
N PRO A 35 -11.38 -5.57 -14.47
CA PRO A 35 -12.66 -5.60 -13.77
C PRO A 35 -12.87 -4.29 -13.01
N ALA A 36 -14.07 -3.73 -13.12
CA ALA A 36 -14.49 -2.57 -12.33
C ALA A 36 -14.30 -2.87 -10.83
N SER A 37 -13.79 -1.90 -10.08
CA SER A 37 -13.56 -2.02 -8.64
C SER A 37 -14.82 -2.52 -7.92
N ALA A 38 -14.71 -3.64 -7.21
CA ALA A 38 -15.82 -4.17 -6.42
C ALA A 38 -16.36 -3.09 -5.47
N PRO A 39 -17.69 -3.04 -5.23
CA PRO A 39 -18.27 -2.08 -4.28
C PRO A 39 -17.66 -2.26 -2.89
N CYS A 40 -17.44 -1.16 -2.16
CA CYS A 40 -16.80 -1.19 -0.85
C CYS A 40 -17.61 -2.04 0.15
N PRO A 41 -17.05 -3.14 0.69
CA PRO A 41 -17.73 -3.96 1.68
C PRO A 41 -18.11 -3.16 2.92
N ALA A 42 -19.28 -3.42 3.50
CA ALA A 42 -19.79 -2.69 4.68
C ALA A 42 -18.77 -2.61 5.84
N LEU A 43 -18.02 -3.69 6.07
CA LEU A 43 -16.99 -3.76 7.10
C LEU A 43 -15.81 -2.78 6.87
N LEU A 44 -15.57 -2.35 5.63
CA LEU A 44 -14.51 -1.40 5.25
C LEU A 44 -15.03 0.01 5.00
N GLN A 45 -16.32 0.29 5.19
CA GLN A 45 -16.92 1.63 5.01
C GLN A 45 -16.63 2.53 6.21
N HIS A 46 -15.35 2.80 6.47
CA HIS A 46 -14.86 3.66 7.55
C HIS A 46 -13.74 4.54 7.04
N ASP A 47 -13.74 5.80 7.48
CA ASP A 47 -12.60 6.70 7.36
C ASP A 47 -11.86 6.75 8.68
N VAL A 48 -10.55 6.60 8.64
CA VAL A 48 -9.67 6.56 9.81
C VAL A 48 -8.49 7.48 9.59
N LEU A 49 -7.90 7.98 10.67
CA LEU A 49 -6.74 8.87 10.58
C LEU A 49 -5.46 8.02 10.56
N ARG A 50 -4.54 8.36 9.67
CA ARG A 50 -3.22 7.72 9.61
C ARG A 50 -2.39 8.07 10.83
N LEU A 51 -1.56 7.13 11.28
CA LEU A 51 -0.74 7.34 12.48
C LEU A 51 0.33 8.42 12.28
N GLN A 52 0.91 8.52 11.08
CA GLN A 52 2.08 9.38 10.83
C GLN A 52 1.75 10.86 10.69
N ASP A 53 0.56 11.20 10.18
CA ASP A 53 0.21 12.57 9.81
C ASP A 53 -1.25 12.93 10.11
N GLU A 54 -2.00 12.02 10.75
CA GLU A 54 -3.41 12.16 11.07
C GLU A 54 -4.31 12.52 9.89
N LYS A 55 -3.85 12.26 8.65
CA LYS A 55 -4.68 12.48 7.47
C LYS A 55 -5.76 11.41 7.36
N PRO A 56 -7.00 11.77 6.98
CA PRO A 56 -8.04 10.81 6.70
C PRO A 56 -7.64 9.83 5.60
N GLN A 57 -7.95 8.55 5.81
CA GLN A 57 -7.78 7.49 4.84
C GLN A 57 -8.99 6.56 4.90
N SER A 58 -9.62 6.37 3.75
CA SER A 58 -10.75 5.45 3.63
C SER A 58 -10.27 4.00 3.60
N LEU A 59 -10.88 3.14 4.41
CA LEU A 59 -10.59 1.70 4.38
C LEU A 59 -11.16 1.02 3.13
N CYS A 60 -12.08 1.66 2.42
CA CYS A 60 -12.61 1.17 1.14
C CYS A 60 -11.52 0.95 0.08
N GLN A 61 -10.36 1.62 0.19
CA GLN A 61 -9.22 1.39 -0.71
C GLN A 61 -8.65 -0.03 -0.63
N TYR A 62 -8.98 -0.79 0.42
CA TYR A 62 -8.56 -2.18 0.61
C TYR A 62 -9.60 -3.18 0.12
N SER A 63 -10.65 -2.74 -0.58
CA SER A 63 -11.66 -3.64 -1.18
C SER A 63 -11.01 -4.63 -2.15
N GLY A 64 -11.46 -5.89 -2.08
CA GLY A 64 -10.91 -6.99 -2.88
C GLY A 64 -9.56 -7.54 -2.39
N LYS A 65 -9.01 -7.01 -1.29
CA LYS A 65 -7.80 -7.52 -0.64
C LYS A 65 -8.14 -8.44 0.52
N VAL A 66 -7.21 -9.32 0.88
CA VAL A 66 -7.23 -10.00 2.17
C VAL A 66 -6.73 -9.00 3.20
N VAL A 67 -7.57 -8.64 4.18
CA VAL A 67 -7.25 -7.63 5.18
C VAL A 67 -7.06 -8.29 6.55
N LEU A 68 -5.88 -8.12 7.13
CA LEU A 68 -5.57 -8.52 8.49
C LEU A 68 -5.56 -7.28 9.39
N VAL A 69 -6.61 -7.12 10.20
CA VAL A 69 -6.72 -6.04 11.19
C VAL A 69 -6.07 -6.50 12.49
N VAL A 70 -5.17 -5.69 13.04
CA VAL A 70 -4.44 -6.02 14.27
C VAL A 70 -4.52 -4.83 15.23
N ASN A 71 -5.01 -5.05 16.45
CA ASN A 71 -4.80 -4.09 17.52
C ASN A 71 -3.37 -4.25 18.08
N THR A 72 -2.63 -3.17 18.18
CA THR A 72 -1.21 -3.21 18.54
C THR A 72 -0.90 -2.40 19.80
N ALA A 73 0.29 -2.62 20.36
CA ALA A 73 0.80 -1.90 21.53
C ALA A 73 2.34 -1.84 21.51
N SER A 74 2.94 -0.71 21.90
CA SER A 74 4.39 -0.54 21.99
C SER A 74 4.98 -1.15 23.27
N PHE A 75 4.21 -1.23 24.35
CA PHE A 75 4.65 -1.72 25.66
C PHE A 75 3.94 -3.00 26.07
N CYS A 76 4.06 -4.04 25.24
CA CYS A 76 3.45 -5.35 25.46
C CYS A 76 4.48 -6.48 25.32
N GLY A 77 4.27 -7.60 26.02
CA GLY A 77 5.10 -8.81 25.85
C GLY A 77 5.06 -9.39 24.41
N PHE A 78 4.04 -9.01 23.63
CA PHE A 78 3.88 -9.41 22.23
C PHE A 78 4.39 -8.38 21.22
N THR A 79 4.90 -7.23 21.66
CA THR A 79 5.43 -6.19 20.75
C THR A 79 6.46 -6.72 19.74
N PRO A 80 7.33 -7.71 20.04
CA PRO A 80 8.21 -8.31 19.02
C PRO A 80 7.49 -8.92 17.79
N GLN A 81 6.18 -9.20 17.87
CA GLN A 81 5.38 -9.69 16.74
C GLN A 81 5.30 -8.70 15.57
N TYR A 82 5.58 -7.40 15.77
CA TYR A 82 5.67 -6.44 14.67
C TYR A 82 6.61 -6.92 13.55
N LYS A 83 7.73 -7.57 13.89
CA LYS A 83 8.66 -8.15 12.89
C LYS A 83 8.01 -9.24 12.05
N GLY A 84 7.24 -10.11 12.69
CA GLY A 84 6.52 -11.19 12.01
C GLY A 84 5.40 -10.66 11.12
N LEU A 85 4.66 -9.65 11.60
CA LEU A 85 3.61 -8.98 10.85
C LEU A 85 4.16 -8.24 9.62
N GLU A 86 5.28 -7.53 9.78
CA GLU A 86 5.95 -6.87 8.66
C GLU A 86 6.46 -7.88 7.64
N ALA A 87 7.12 -8.97 8.08
CA ALA A 87 7.56 -10.04 7.19
C ALA A 87 6.39 -10.70 6.44
N LEU A 88 5.25 -10.90 7.12
CA LEU A 88 4.03 -11.43 6.51
C LEU A 88 3.47 -10.46 5.46
N HIS A 89 3.38 -9.17 5.81
CA HIS A 89 2.91 -8.13 4.89
C HIS A 89 3.81 -8.04 3.66
N ALA A 90 5.12 -7.91 3.85
CA ALA A 90 6.09 -7.80 2.76
C ALA A 90 6.04 -9.01 1.82
N ARG A 91 5.84 -10.23 2.36
CA ARG A 91 5.76 -11.47 1.58
C ARG A 91 4.51 -11.56 0.70
N TYR A 92 3.36 -11.07 1.18
CA TYR A 92 2.07 -11.31 0.54
C TYR A 92 1.37 -10.06 0.01
N LYS A 93 1.93 -8.86 0.19
CA LYS A 93 1.32 -7.61 -0.29
C LYS A 93 1.02 -7.60 -1.79
N ASP A 94 1.93 -8.11 -2.60
CA ASP A 94 1.77 -8.18 -4.06
C ASP A 94 0.78 -9.28 -4.48
N ARG A 95 0.42 -10.17 -3.55
CA ARG A 95 -0.63 -11.18 -3.69
C ARG A 95 -1.96 -10.74 -3.06
N GLY A 96 -2.05 -9.49 -2.62
CA GLY A 96 -3.30 -8.89 -2.13
C GLY A 96 -3.52 -8.97 -0.61
N LEU A 97 -2.51 -9.32 0.21
CA LEU A 97 -2.62 -9.18 1.67
C LEU A 97 -2.29 -7.75 2.12
N VAL A 98 -3.09 -7.18 3.02
CA VAL A 98 -2.74 -5.94 3.73
C VAL A 98 -2.93 -6.12 5.22
N VAL A 99 -1.90 -5.75 5.99
CA VAL A 99 -1.98 -5.67 7.45
C VAL A 99 -2.35 -4.24 7.82
N LEU A 100 -3.32 -4.06 8.70
CA LEU A 100 -3.80 -2.77 9.18
C LEU A 100 -3.61 -2.71 10.70
N GLY A 101 -2.68 -1.87 11.16
CA GLY A 101 -2.37 -1.74 12.58
C GLY A 101 -3.15 -0.61 13.26
N PHE A 102 -3.77 -0.94 14.38
CA PHE A 102 -4.53 -0.01 15.23
C PHE A 102 -3.97 -0.03 16.65
N PRO A 103 -3.05 0.89 17.00
CA PRO A 103 -2.56 1.03 18.37
C PRO A 103 -3.72 1.22 19.36
N SER A 104 -3.68 0.58 20.52
CA SER A 104 -4.76 0.71 21.51
C SER A 104 -4.25 0.72 22.94
N ASN A 105 -4.72 1.70 23.72
CA ASN A 105 -4.44 1.77 25.15
C ASN A 105 -5.51 1.10 26.02
N ASP A 106 -6.52 0.43 25.43
CA ASP A 106 -7.56 -0.21 26.23
C ASP A 106 -6.95 -1.23 27.21
N PHE A 107 -5.83 -1.85 26.84
CA PHE A 107 -5.06 -2.81 27.64
C PHE A 107 -3.95 -2.18 28.50
N SER A 108 -3.92 -0.85 28.64
CA SER A 108 -2.93 -0.10 29.42
C SER A 108 -1.46 -0.32 28.98
N GLN A 109 -1.24 -0.44 27.66
CA GLN A 109 0.06 -0.76 27.05
C GLN A 109 0.48 0.22 25.93
N GLU A 110 -0.27 1.31 25.71
CA GLU A 110 -0.04 2.26 24.61
C GLU A 110 -0.37 3.71 25.05
N SER A 111 0.28 4.16 26.11
CA SER A 111 0.04 5.48 26.72
C SER A 111 0.52 6.66 25.87
N GLY A 112 1.53 6.44 25.01
CA GLY A 112 2.14 7.47 24.17
C GLY A 112 1.18 8.15 23.18
N SER A 113 1.57 9.32 22.71
CA SER A 113 0.91 10.06 21.62
C SER A 113 1.03 9.34 20.28
N ASN A 114 0.21 9.71 19.30
CA ASN A 114 0.27 9.13 17.95
C ASN A 114 1.67 9.27 17.32
N GLN A 115 2.34 10.40 17.53
CA GLN A 115 3.70 10.64 17.04
C GLN A 115 4.71 9.70 17.69
N GLU A 116 4.68 9.58 19.03
CA GLU A 116 5.59 8.67 19.75
C GLU A 116 5.40 7.22 19.33
N ILE A 117 4.16 6.79 19.09
CA ILE A 117 3.85 5.45 18.60
C ILE A 117 4.36 5.26 17.16
N ALA A 118 4.18 6.26 16.29
CA ALA A 118 4.69 6.22 14.92
C ALA A 118 6.21 6.04 14.90
N ASP A 119 6.91 6.88 15.67
CA ASP A 119 8.37 6.87 15.77
C ASP A 119 8.87 5.54 16.33
N PHE A 120 8.21 5.00 17.36
CA PHE A 120 8.53 3.68 17.91
C PHE A 120 8.40 2.57 16.86
N CYS A 121 7.25 2.49 16.17
CA CYS A 121 6.96 1.44 15.20
C CYS A 121 7.93 1.48 14.01
N GLU A 122 8.25 2.68 13.52
CA GLU A 122 9.20 2.85 12.42
C GLU A 122 10.65 2.59 12.85
N SER A 123 11.14 3.29 13.88
CA SER A 123 12.56 3.23 14.25
C SER A 123 12.98 1.89 14.84
N THR A 124 12.10 1.22 15.59
CA THR A 124 12.45 -0.01 16.32
C THR A 124 12.19 -1.27 15.49
N PHE A 125 11.12 -1.26 14.69
CA PHE A 125 10.64 -2.45 13.97
C PHE A 125 10.61 -2.29 12.46
N GLY A 126 10.81 -1.08 11.92
CA GLY A 126 10.76 -0.82 10.49
C GLY A 126 9.38 -1.08 9.90
N VAL A 127 8.30 -0.90 10.67
CA VAL A 127 6.93 -1.15 10.21
C VAL A 127 6.61 -0.30 8.98
N LYS A 128 6.16 -0.93 7.90
CA LYS A 128 5.75 -0.30 6.63
C LYS A 128 4.30 -0.58 6.25
N PHE A 129 3.66 -1.57 6.87
CA PHE A 129 2.22 -1.74 6.69
C PHE A 129 1.44 -0.52 7.26
N PRO A 130 0.23 -0.22 6.72
CA PRO A 130 -0.57 0.91 7.19
C PRO A 130 -0.88 0.87 8.69
N MET A 131 -0.53 1.95 9.39
CA MET A 131 -0.82 2.19 10.80
C MET A 131 -1.80 3.37 10.93
N PHE A 132 -2.74 3.27 11.85
CA PHE A 132 -3.75 4.29 12.12
C PHE A 132 -3.59 4.86 13.52
N THR A 133 -4.25 5.99 13.78
CA THR A 133 -4.21 6.62 15.10
C THR A 133 -4.72 5.70 16.20
N LYS A 134 -4.27 5.98 17.43
CA LYS A 134 -4.67 5.23 18.60
C LYS A 134 -6.19 5.15 18.71
N THR A 135 -6.70 3.92 18.81
CA THR A 135 -8.12 3.60 18.68
C THR A 135 -8.58 2.72 19.84
N SER A 136 -9.75 3.00 20.40
CA SER A 136 -10.41 2.06 21.32
C SER A 136 -10.97 0.89 20.53
N VAL A 137 -10.65 -0.33 20.98
CA VAL A 137 -10.96 -1.59 20.31
C VAL A 137 -11.95 -2.45 21.08
N ARG A 138 -12.21 -2.14 22.35
CA ARG A 138 -13.14 -2.88 23.21
C ARG A 138 -13.95 -2.00 24.16
N GLY A 139 -15.02 -2.57 24.70
CA GLY A 139 -15.92 -1.88 25.62
C GLY A 139 -16.86 -0.91 24.90
N LYS A 140 -17.51 -0.04 25.69
CA LYS A 140 -18.52 0.91 25.19
C LYS A 140 -17.97 1.94 24.21
N ASP A 141 -16.68 2.25 24.31
CA ASP A 141 -16.00 3.28 23.54
C ASP A 141 -15.30 2.71 22.29
N ALA A 142 -15.38 1.39 22.07
CA ALA A 142 -14.79 0.73 20.90
C ALA A 142 -15.25 1.40 19.60
N SER A 143 -14.32 1.63 18.67
CA SER A 143 -14.63 2.26 17.39
C SER A 143 -15.67 1.47 16.57
N PRO A 144 -16.40 2.13 15.64
CA PRO A 144 -17.38 1.46 14.79
C PRO A 144 -16.83 0.23 14.06
N LEU A 145 -15.60 0.30 13.55
CA LEU A 145 -14.91 -0.82 12.89
C LEU A 145 -14.77 -2.02 13.85
N PHE A 146 -14.21 -1.81 15.04
CA PHE A 146 -13.98 -2.90 15.99
C PHE A 146 -15.28 -3.50 16.54
N ARG A 147 -16.33 -2.69 16.71
CA ARG A 147 -17.67 -3.20 17.04
C ARG A 147 -18.23 -4.12 15.95
N GLN A 148 -18.07 -3.74 14.68
CA GLN A 148 -18.51 -4.58 13.55
C GLN A 148 -17.67 -5.86 13.43
N LEU A 149 -16.35 -5.79 13.63
CA LEU A 149 -15.47 -6.96 13.66
C LEU A 149 -15.88 -7.94 14.76
N ALA A 150 -16.16 -7.44 15.96
CA ALA A 150 -16.59 -8.26 17.08
C ALA A 150 -17.95 -8.90 16.82
N ALA A 151 -18.92 -8.13 16.31
CA ALA A 151 -20.24 -8.65 15.94
C ALA A 151 -20.17 -9.74 14.85
N SER A 152 -19.26 -9.59 13.89
CA SER A 152 -19.12 -10.52 12.76
C SER A 152 -18.42 -11.83 13.14
N THR A 153 -17.56 -11.82 14.17
CA THR A 153 -16.73 -12.97 14.56
C THR A 153 -17.17 -13.64 15.86
N GLY A 154 -18.05 -13.00 16.62
CA GLY A 154 -18.48 -13.47 17.95
C GLY A 154 -17.37 -13.41 19.00
N LYS A 155 -16.30 -12.65 18.75
CA LYS A 155 -15.14 -12.49 19.64
C LYS A 155 -14.85 -11.01 19.83
N ALA A 156 -14.74 -10.57 21.09
CA ALA A 156 -14.33 -9.23 21.47
C ALA A 156 -12.90 -9.25 22.04
#